data_AF-A0A8X7BY70-F1
#
_entry.id   AF-A0A8X7BY70-F1
#
_cell.length_a   1.000
_cell.length_b   1.000
_cell.length_c   1.000
_cell.angle_alpha   90.00
_cell.angle_beta   90.00
_cell.angle_gamma   90.00
#
_symmetry.space_group_name_H-M   'P 1'
#
loop_
_entity.id
_entity.type
_entity.pdbx_description
1 polymer ?
#
loop_
_entity_poly.entity_id
_entity_poly.type
_entity_poly.pdbx_seq_one_letter_code
_entity_poly.pdbx_strand_id
1 'polypeptide(L)'
;MFSDRKKHCQPYTSEWTPCSTTCGTGISSRVSNANPECQLKNETRLCLLRPCPTKENPEMMIPHGHHVRKNHVCRATIRSSTPIRLTDEGNCTSVAMYQPKFCGYCTNRHCCHPKVTTSKKIQFRCIDEEGTILIQREVMWIMKCNCTTVC
;
A
#
# COMPACT_ATOMS: atom_id res chain seq x y z
N MET A 1 -25.27 38.34 9.26
CA MET A 1 -24.24 37.48 9.86
C MET A 1 -24.79 36.06 9.92
N PHE A 2 -24.46 35.21 8.94
CA PHE A 2 -24.88 33.81 8.97
C PHE A 2 -23.98 33.06 9.95
N SER A 3 -24.60 32.55 11.00
CA SER A 3 -23.93 31.82 12.08
C SER A 3 -23.44 30.49 11.51
N ASP A 4 -22.12 30.38 11.33
CA ASP A 4 -21.44 29.15 10.96
C ASP A 4 -21.54 28.18 12.14
N ARG A 5 -22.65 27.44 12.23
CA ARG A 5 -22.74 26.26 13.09
C ARG A 5 -21.76 25.23 12.53
N LYS A 6 -20.48 25.36 12.88
CA LYS A 6 -19.55 24.23 12.86
C LYS A 6 -20.24 23.11 13.62
N LYS A 7 -20.75 22.12 12.89
CA LYS A 7 -21.20 20.87 13.49
C LYS A 7 -19.99 20.37 14.28
N HIS A 8 -20.09 20.41 15.61
CA HIS A 8 -19.07 19.86 16.49
C HIS A 8 -19.14 18.36 16.33
N CYS A 9 -18.53 17.86 15.28
CA CYS A 9 -18.40 16.45 15.05
C CYS A 9 -16.99 16.06 15.45
N GLN A 10 -16.90 15.01 16.24
CA GLN A 10 -15.62 14.47 16.66
C GLN A 10 -15.05 13.67 15.49
N PRO A 11 -13.87 14.05 14.95
CA PRO A 11 -13.25 13.28 13.89
C PRO A 11 -12.86 11.90 14.44
N TYR A 12 -13.23 10.90 13.68
CA TYR A 12 -13.02 9.49 13.91
C TYR A 12 -12.56 8.87 12.60
N THR A 13 -11.47 8.12 12.70
CA THR A 13 -10.92 7.35 11.59
C THR A 13 -10.53 5.99 12.15
N SER A 14 -11.07 4.92 11.58
CA SER A 14 -10.62 3.57 11.93
C SER A 14 -9.22 3.30 11.37
N GLU A 15 -8.59 2.25 11.88
CA GLU A 15 -7.43 1.66 11.23
C GLU A 15 -7.81 1.11 9.84
N TRP A 16 -6.80 0.99 8.97
CA TRP A 16 -6.95 0.30 7.69
C TRP A 16 -7.09 -1.21 7.90
N THR A 17 -7.98 -1.85 7.14
CA THR A 17 -8.03 -3.30 7.05
C THR A 17 -6.71 -3.86 6.51
N PRO A 18 -6.40 -5.14 6.78
CA PRO A 18 -5.37 -5.85 6.04
C PRO A 18 -5.60 -5.75 4.52
N CYS A 19 -4.51 -5.87 3.76
CA CYS A 19 -4.59 -5.91 2.31
C CYS A 19 -5.35 -7.17 1.87
N SER A 20 -6.26 -7.05 0.91
CA SER A 20 -7.04 -8.18 0.39
C SER A 20 -6.19 -9.28 -0.25
N THR A 21 -4.95 -8.97 -0.65
CA THR A 21 -4.02 -9.91 -1.29
C THR A 21 -2.68 -9.96 -0.53
N THR A 22 -2.04 -11.13 -0.59
CA THR A 22 -0.70 -11.34 0.03
C THR A 22 0.47 -11.05 -0.91
N CYS A 23 0.18 -10.88 -2.19
CA CYS A 23 1.10 -10.41 -3.23
C CYS A 23 0.29 -9.70 -4.32
N GLY A 24 0.96 -8.90 -5.13
CA GLY A 24 0.30 -8.11 -6.16
C GLY A 24 -0.54 -6.98 -5.56
N THR A 25 -1.24 -6.28 -6.43
CA THR A 25 -2.13 -5.19 -6.01
C THR A 25 -3.38 -5.79 -5.37
N GLY A 26 -3.81 -5.20 -4.26
CA GLY A 26 -5.08 -5.48 -3.59
C GLY A 26 -5.70 -4.20 -3.07
N ILE A 27 -6.70 -4.34 -2.19
CA ILE A 27 -7.44 -3.23 -1.60
C ILE A 27 -7.34 -3.30 -0.08
N SER A 28 -7.17 -2.13 0.55
CA SER A 28 -7.39 -1.93 1.99
C SER A 28 -8.43 -0.83 2.18
N SER A 29 -9.27 -0.99 3.20
CA SER A 29 -10.40 -0.10 3.45
C SER A 29 -10.40 0.40 4.88
N ARG A 30 -11.04 1.53 5.14
CA ARG A 30 -11.31 2.04 6.49
C ARG A 30 -12.59 2.86 6.48
N VAL A 31 -13.12 3.16 7.67
CA VAL A 31 -14.20 4.13 7.83
C VAL A 31 -13.67 5.41 8.46
N SER A 32 -14.13 6.55 7.96
CA SER A 32 -13.68 7.87 8.41
C SER A 32 -14.80 8.89 8.27
N ASN A 33 -15.00 9.71 9.29
CA ASN A 33 -15.87 10.89 9.22
C ASN A 33 -15.06 12.20 9.11
N ALA A 34 -13.75 12.11 8.90
CA ALA A 34 -12.84 13.25 8.77
C ALA A 34 -12.95 13.89 7.36
N ASN A 35 -14.16 14.37 7.04
CA ASN A 35 -14.50 15.05 5.79
C ASN A 35 -15.34 16.31 6.08
N PRO A 36 -15.46 17.25 5.13
CA PRO A 36 -16.18 18.51 5.34
C PRO A 36 -17.65 18.32 5.73
N GLU A 37 -18.29 17.25 5.28
CA GLU A 37 -19.69 16.94 5.60
C GLU A 37 -19.86 16.27 6.97
N CYS A 38 -18.76 15.81 7.55
CA CYS A 38 -18.66 15.00 8.75
C CYS A 38 -19.56 13.77 8.78
N GLN A 39 -19.59 13.08 7.66
CA GLN A 39 -20.34 11.83 7.50
C GLN A 39 -19.39 10.66 7.50
N LEU A 40 -19.76 9.57 8.16
CA LEU A 40 -18.97 8.34 8.11
C LEU A 40 -18.98 7.80 6.68
N LYS A 41 -17.81 7.73 6.04
CA LYS A 41 -17.63 7.25 4.67
C LYS A 41 -16.63 6.09 4.66
N ASN A 42 -16.85 5.15 3.75
CA ASN A 42 -15.86 4.12 3.43
C ASN A 42 -14.77 4.75 2.56
N GLU A 43 -13.53 4.68 3.03
CA GLU A 43 -12.35 5.06 2.27
C GLU A 43 -11.62 3.78 1.84
N THR A 44 -11.21 3.72 0.57
CA THR A 44 -10.43 2.60 0.03
C THR A 44 -9.13 3.11 -0.56
N ARG A 45 -8.09 2.28 -0.48
CA ARG A 45 -6.81 2.51 -1.13
C ARG A 45 -6.26 1.21 -1.70
N LEU A 46 -5.52 1.32 -2.79
CA LEU A 46 -4.74 0.22 -3.33
C LEU A 46 -3.62 -0.14 -2.34
N CYS A 47 -3.32 -1.42 -2.19
CA CYS A 47 -2.21 -1.91 -1.40
C CYS A 47 -1.35 -2.87 -2.22
N LEU A 48 -0.02 -2.79 -2.05
CA LEU A 48 0.93 -3.68 -2.69
C LEU A 48 1.97 -4.09 -1.65
N LEU A 49 1.77 -5.25 -1.02
CA LEU A 49 2.67 -5.75 0.03
C LEU A 49 4.02 -6.19 -0.53
N ARG A 50 3.95 -6.91 -1.66
CA ARG A 50 5.06 -7.44 -2.45
C ARG A 50 4.53 -7.82 -3.83
N PRO A 51 5.36 -7.79 -4.88
CA PRO A 51 4.99 -8.35 -6.18
C PRO A 51 4.73 -9.85 -6.07
N CYS A 52 3.88 -10.38 -6.94
CA CYS A 52 3.72 -11.83 -7.04
C CYS A 52 4.91 -12.46 -7.76
N PRO A 53 5.32 -13.69 -7.38
CA PRO A 53 6.36 -14.41 -8.08
C PRO A 53 5.91 -14.71 -9.51
N THR A 54 6.76 -14.43 -10.50
CA THR A 54 6.52 -14.81 -11.90
C THR A 54 7.54 -15.87 -12.33
N LYS A 55 7.22 -16.65 -13.37
CA LYS A 55 8.14 -17.66 -13.94
C LYS A 55 9.47 -17.05 -14.42
N GLU A 56 9.44 -15.79 -14.80
CA GLU A 56 10.59 -15.03 -15.32
C GLU A 56 11.41 -14.33 -14.21
N ASN A 57 10.81 -14.10 -13.04
CA ASN A 57 11.47 -13.49 -11.88
C ASN A 57 11.12 -14.23 -10.56
N PRO A 58 11.47 -15.52 -10.43
CA PRO A 58 11.32 -16.24 -9.16
C PRO A 58 12.18 -15.61 -8.05
N GLU A 59 13.28 -14.94 -8.41
CA GLU A 59 14.17 -14.21 -7.51
C GLU A 59 13.57 -12.94 -6.90
N MET A 60 12.38 -12.47 -7.33
CA MET A 60 11.72 -11.37 -6.62
C MET A 60 11.28 -11.78 -5.19
N MET A 61 11.26 -13.09 -4.91
CA MET A 61 11.16 -13.67 -3.55
C MET A 61 12.52 -13.86 -2.86
N ILE A 62 13.64 -13.73 -3.56
CA ILE A 62 15.00 -13.97 -3.07
C ILE A 62 15.73 -12.61 -3.00
N PRO A 63 15.88 -12.01 -1.81
CA PRO A 63 16.46 -10.69 -1.73
C PRO A 63 17.96 -10.75 -2.04
N HIS A 64 18.35 -10.11 -3.13
CA HIS A 64 19.74 -9.78 -3.43
C HIS A 64 20.43 -9.18 -2.20
N GLY A 65 21.67 -9.62 -1.98
CA GLY A 65 22.44 -9.48 -0.75
C GLY A 65 22.54 -8.05 -0.23
N HIS A 66 21.76 -7.72 0.79
CA HIS A 66 22.06 -6.61 1.70
C HIS A 66 22.64 -7.12 3.00
N HIS A 67 23.81 -6.57 3.36
CA HIS A 67 24.56 -6.89 4.56
C HIS A 67 23.64 -6.74 5.80
N VAL A 68 23.30 -7.88 6.41
CA VAL A 68 22.64 -7.88 7.71
C VAL A 68 23.67 -7.37 8.71
N ARG A 69 23.42 -6.22 9.34
CA ARG A 69 24.30 -5.69 10.39
C ARG A 69 24.37 -6.73 11.53
N LYS A 70 25.56 -6.89 12.12
CA LYS A 70 25.77 -7.75 13.30
C LYS A 70 24.71 -7.38 14.35
N ASN A 71 23.93 -8.37 14.81
CA ASN A 71 22.81 -8.28 15.77
C ASN A 71 21.44 -7.86 15.21
N HIS A 72 21.25 -7.72 13.89
CA HIS A 72 19.91 -7.61 13.30
C HIS A 72 19.45 -8.95 12.72
N VAL A 73 18.24 -9.39 13.08
CA VAL A 73 17.69 -10.73 12.71
C VAL A 73 16.80 -10.66 11.46
N CYS A 74 16.60 -9.47 10.85
CA CYS A 74 15.61 -9.26 9.80
C CYS A 74 16.03 -8.24 8.72
N ARG A 75 15.67 -8.51 7.46
CA ARG A 75 15.58 -7.53 6.36
C ARG A 75 14.13 -7.02 6.25
N ALA A 76 13.68 -6.26 7.25
CA ALA A 76 12.25 -5.93 7.40
C ALA A 76 11.67 -5.23 6.16
N THR A 77 12.47 -4.40 5.49
CA THR A 77 12.06 -3.73 4.25
C THR A 77 13.04 -4.03 3.11
N ILE A 78 12.52 -4.46 1.97
CA ILE A 78 13.23 -4.53 0.69
C ILE A 78 12.73 -3.37 -0.19
N ARG A 79 13.63 -2.71 -0.93
CA ARG A 79 13.22 -1.78 -1.98
C ARG A 79 13.11 -2.56 -3.28
N SER A 80 12.17 -2.16 -4.15
CA SER A 80 12.18 -2.63 -5.53
C SER A 80 13.55 -2.36 -6.15
N SER A 81 14.16 -3.35 -6.79
CA SER A 81 15.49 -3.21 -7.42
C SER A 81 15.45 -2.17 -8.54
N THR A 82 14.35 -2.09 -9.26
CA THR A 82 14.09 -1.12 -10.32
C THR A 82 12.80 -0.34 -10.07
N PRO A 83 12.66 0.88 -10.62
CA PRO A 83 11.38 1.56 -10.66
C PRO A 83 10.36 0.75 -11.46
N ILE A 84 9.18 0.54 -10.89
CA ILE A 84 8.07 -0.21 -11.50
C ILE A 84 6.88 0.69 -11.75
N ARG A 85 6.04 0.31 -12.72
CA ARG A 85 4.68 0.84 -12.84
C ARG A 85 3.79 0.10 -11.85
N LEU A 86 2.89 0.83 -11.19
CA LEU A 86 1.85 0.22 -10.36
C LEU A 86 0.64 -0.04 -11.25
N THR A 87 -0.04 -1.16 -11.05
CA THR A 87 -1.26 -1.52 -11.77
C THR A 87 -2.38 -1.81 -10.79
N ASP A 88 -3.63 -1.63 -11.20
CA ASP A 88 -4.79 -2.17 -10.49
C ASP A 88 -5.46 -3.27 -11.33
N GLU A 89 -6.56 -3.84 -10.83
CA GLU A 89 -7.32 -4.89 -11.51
C GLU A 89 -8.13 -4.40 -12.72
N GLY A 90 -8.27 -3.08 -12.91
CA GLY A 90 -9.15 -2.45 -13.90
C GLY A 90 -8.42 -1.88 -15.12
N ASN A 91 -7.36 -2.55 -15.59
CA ASN A 91 -6.52 -2.09 -16.71
C ASN A 91 -5.91 -0.69 -16.51
N CYS A 92 -5.71 -0.26 -15.26
CA CYS A 92 -5.04 0.99 -14.97
C CYS A 92 -3.57 0.79 -14.66
N THR A 93 -2.73 1.68 -15.19
CA THR A 93 -1.29 1.71 -14.93
C THR A 93 -0.84 3.11 -14.50
N SER A 94 0.00 3.20 -13.47
CA SER A 94 0.49 4.49 -12.98
C SER A 94 1.23 5.25 -14.07
N VAL A 95 1.03 6.57 -14.17
CA VAL A 95 1.68 7.39 -15.20
C VAL A 95 3.19 7.47 -14.98
N ALA A 96 3.62 7.60 -13.73
CA ALA A 96 5.02 7.59 -13.32
C ALA A 96 5.45 6.18 -12.90
N MET A 97 6.76 5.93 -12.96
CA MET A 97 7.39 4.78 -12.33
C MET A 97 7.79 5.12 -10.90
N TYR A 98 7.76 4.11 -10.04
CA TYR A 98 7.96 4.24 -8.61
C TYR A 98 8.89 3.16 -8.09
N GLN A 99 9.68 3.47 -7.06
CA GLN A 99 10.50 2.49 -6.37
C GLN A 99 9.95 2.24 -4.95
N PRO A 100 8.82 1.53 -4.82
CA PRO A 100 8.20 1.27 -3.52
C PRO A 100 9.07 0.37 -2.65
N LYS A 101 8.79 0.41 -1.34
CA LYS A 101 9.29 -0.57 -0.38
C LYS A 101 8.28 -1.70 -0.24
N PHE A 102 8.78 -2.90 -0.08
CA PHE A 102 8.03 -4.11 0.22
C PHE A 102 8.51 -4.70 1.54
N CYS A 103 7.65 -5.48 2.19
CA CYS A 103 8.06 -6.24 3.37
C CYS A 103 8.80 -7.50 2.93
N GLY A 104 9.96 -7.74 3.56
CA GLY A 104 10.82 -8.88 3.28
C GLY A 104 10.36 -10.17 3.97
N TYR A 105 11.32 -11.04 4.25
CA TYR A 105 11.10 -12.22 5.07
C TYR A 105 11.66 -12.03 6.50
N CYS A 106 11.08 -12.78 7.44
CA CYS A 106 11.61 -12.96 8.78
C CYS A 106 12.12 -14.40 8.94
N THR A 107 13.13 -14.61 9.77
CA THR A 107 13.56 -15.96 10.17
C THR A 107 12.62 -16.54 11.24
N ASN A 108 12.70 -17.84 11.50
CA ASN A 108 12.03 -18.53 12.62
C ASN A 108 10.50 -18.38 12.67
N ARG A 109 9.79 -18.78 11.59
CA ARG A 109 8.31 -18.83 11.50
C ARG A 109 7.58 -17.51 11.82
N HIS A 110 8.29 -16.39 11.90
CA HIS A 110 7.68 -15.08 12.05
C HIS A 110 7.18 -14.55 10.70
N CYS A 111 6.10 -13.78 10.74
CA CYS A 111 5.59 -13.10 9.55
C CYS A 111 6.01 -11.63 9.53
N CYS A 112 6.34 -11.14 8.34
CA CYS A 112 6.75 -9.75 8.13
C CYS A 112 5.53 -8.95 7.65
N HIS A 113 5.12 -7.94 8.42
CA HIS A 113 3.95 -7.11 8.11
C HIS A 113 4.32 -5.63 8.05
N PRO A 114 3.60 -4.81 7.26
CA PRO A 114 3.73 -3.37 7.32
C PRO A 114 3.42 -2.87 8.73
N LYS A 115 4.35 -2.13 9.34
CA LYS A 115 4.18 -1.51 10.67
C LYS A 115 3.78 -0.04 10.55
N VAL A 116 4.37 0.67 9.59
CA VAL A 116 4.08 2.08 9.35
C VAL A 116 3.82 2.26 7.86
N THR A 117 2.64 2.76 7.53
CA THR A 117 2.21 3.05 6.16
C THR A 117 1.64 4.46 6.07
N THR A 118 1.74 5.07 4.89
CA THR A 118 1.00 6.29 4.55
C THR A 118 0.17 6.04 3.29
N SER A 119 -0.80 6.90 2.98
CA SER A 119 -1.51 6.88 1.71
C SER A 119 -0.92 7.94 0.78
N LYS A 120 -0.57 7.55 -0.45
CA LYS A 120 -0.08 8.45 -1.49
C LYS A 120 -1.09 8.50 -2.64
N LYS A 121 -1.51 9.70 -3.03
CA LYS A 121 -2.33 9.90 -4.23
C LYS A 121 -1.44 9.77 -5.47
N ILE A 122 -1.79 8.83 -6.34
CA ILE A 122 -1.04 8.52 -7.56
C ILE A 122 -2.00 8.60 -8.75
N GLN A 123 -1.51 9.19 -9.85
CA GLN A 123 -2.23 9.27 -11.10
C GLN A 123 -2.01 8.01 -11.93
N PHE A 124 -3.11 7.41 -12.36
CA PHE A 124 -3.18 6.23 -13.20
C PHE A 124 -3.78 6.59 -14.56
N ARG A 125 -3.29 5.90 -15.58
CA ARG A 125 -3.85 5.85 -16.92
C ARG A 125 -4.61 4.53 -17.05
N CYS A 126 -5.90 4.59 -17.26
CA CYS A 126 -6.77 3.42 -17.46
C CYS A 126 -7.25 3.37 -18.90
N ILE A 127 -7.46 2.17 -19.39
CA ILE A 127 -7.99 1.91 -20.73
C ILE A 127 -9.36 1.27 -20.57
N ASP A 128 -10.37 1.88 -21.18
CA ASP A 128 -11.75 1.41 -21.27
C ASP A 128 -12.18 1.31 -22.73
N GLU A 129 -13.45 0.99 -22.99
CA GLU A 129 -13.99 0.85 -24.36
C GLU A 129 -14.04 2.20 -25.09
N GLU A 130 -14.21 3.31 -24.36
CA GLU A 130 -14.27 4.67 -24.89
C GLU A 130 -12.89 5.32 -25.10
N GLY A 131 -11.83 4.75 -24.54
CA GLY A 131 -10.45 5.15 -24.81
C GLY A 131 -9.54 5.09 -23.59
N THR A 132 -8.90 6.21 -23.27
CA THR A 132 -7.91 6.28 -22.19
C THR A 132 -8.24 7.43 -21.24
N ILE A 133 -8.45 7.11 -19.97
CA ILE A 133 -8.77 8.08 -18.92
C ILE A 133 -7.64 8.20 -17.89
N LEU A 134 -7.53 9.38 -17.29
CA LEU A 134 -6.59 9.64 -16.20
C LEU A 134 -7.35 9.79 -14.89
N ILE A 135 -7.05 8.92 -13.93
CA ILE A 135 -7.71 8.92 -12.62
C ILE A 135 -6.69 8.98 -11.49
N GLN A 136 -7.08 9.54 -10.35
CA GLN A 136 -6.26 9.50 -9.14
C GLN A 136 -6.75 8.42 -8.19
N ARG A 137 -5.83 7.62 -7.67
CA ARG A 137 -6.09 6.58 -6.67
C ARG A 137 -5.18 6.78 -5.46
N GLU A 138 -5.69 6.49 -4.27
CA GLU A 138 -4.83 6.37 -3.09
C GLU A 138 -4.13 5.02 -3.09
N VAL A 139 -2.84 5.03 -2.78
CA VAL A 139 -1.99 3.84 -2.72
C VAL A 139 -1.29 3.80 -1.37
N MET A 140 -1.36 2.66 -0.70
CA MET A 140 -0.60 2.38 0.50
C MET A 140 0.90 2.40 0.20
N TRP A 141 1.63 3.24 0.93
CA TRP A 141 3.06 3.39 0.83
C TRP A 141 3.74 2.91 2.10
N ILE A 142 4.48 1.80 1.99
CA ILE A 142 5.13 1.15 3.14
C ILE A 142 6.37 1.96 3.54
N MET A 143 6.40 2.40 4.80
CA MET A 143 7.54 3.15 5.36
C MET A 143 8.47 2.23 6.15
N LYS A 144 7.89 1.37 6.99
CA LYS A 144 8.58 0.39 7.86
C LYS A 144 7.76 -0.90 7.97
N CYS A 145 8.44 -2.03 8.08
CA CYS A 145 7.83 -3.33 8.40
C CYS A 145 8.34 -3.85 9.75
N ASN A 146 7.68 -4.86 10.29
CA ASN A 146 8.04 -5.55 11.53
C ASN A 146 7.81 -7.06 11.41
N CYS A 147 8.58 -7.85 12.17
CA CYS A 147 8.34 -9.28 12.35
C CYS A 147 7.45 -9.51 13.57
N THR A 148 6.45 -10.36 13.42
CA THR A 148 5.58 -10.82 14.51
C THR A 148 5.50 -12.34 14.51
N THR A 149 5.28 -12.93 15.69
CA THR A 149 4.99 -14.36 15.85
C THR A 149 3.59 -14.72 15.38
N VAL A 150 2.69 -13.73 15.39
CA VAL A 150 1.32 -13.85 14.87
C VAL A 150 1.32 -13.46 13.40
N CYS A 151 0.81 -14.40 12.61
CA CYS A 151 0.38 -14.27 11.23
C CYS A 151 -1.16 -14.42 11.25
#